data_AF-A0A9X3S266-F1
#
_entry.id   AF-A0A9X3S266-F1
#
_cell.length_a   1.000
_cell.length_b   1.000
_cell.length_c   1.000
_cell.angle_alpha   90.00
_cell.angle_beta   90.00
_cell.angle_gamma   90.00
#
_symmetry.space_group_name_H-M   'P 1'
#
loop_
_entity.id
_entity.type
_entity.pdbx_description
1 polymer ?
#
loop_
_entity_poly.entity_id
_entity_poly.type
_entity_poly.pdbx_seq_one_letter_code
_entity_poly.pdbx_strand_id
1 'polypeptide(L)' 'MADPETKELQLEQVQRELAERKQADEADLPPEERTHERRADKHEYLREKLAERARSEDENG' A
#
# COMPACT_ATOMS: atom_id res chain seq x y z
N MET A 1 -14.25 -16.14 4.42
CA MET A 1 -13.49 -16.03 3.14
C MET A 1 -13.40 -14.54 2.80
N ALA A 2 -12.20 -13.94 2.87
CA ALA A 2 -12.02 -12.51 2.66
C ALA A 2 -12.51 -12.07 1.28
N ASP A 3 -13.14 -10.89 1.24
CA ASP A 3 -13.79 -10.34 0.05
C ASP A 3 -12.78 -10.21 -1.11
N PRO A 4 -13.10 -10.71 -2.32
CA PRO A 4 -12.27 -10.53 -3.50
C PRO A 4 -11.87 -9.07 -3.77
N GLU A 5 -12.75 -8.11 -3.53
CA GLU A 5 -12.47 -6.67 -3.68
C GLU A 5 -11.39 -6.22 -2.69
N THR A 6 -11.43 -6.69 -1.44
CA THR A 6 -10.40 -6.39 -0.43
C THR A 6 -9.03 -6.91 -0.88
N LYS A 7 -8.96 -8.08 -1.52
CA LYS A 7 -7.71 -8.66 -2.04
C LYS A 7 -7.17 -7.88 -3.25
N GLU A 8 -8.04 -7.47 -4.17
CA GLU A 8 -7.65 -6.66 -5.32
C GLU A 8 -7.09 -5.30 -4.87
N LEU A 9 -7.74 -4.65 -3.90
CA LEU A 9 -7.27 -3.39 -3.32
C LEU A 9 -5.91 -3.55 -2.63
N GLN A 10 -5.65 -4.67 -1.94
CA GLN A 10 -4.34 -4.95 -1.34
C GLN A 10 -3.24 -5.03 -2.41
N LEU A 11 -3.49 -5.74 -3.51
CA LEU A 11 -2.54 -5.84 -4.62
C LEU A 11 -2.26 -4.48 -5.25
N GLU A 12 -3.30 -3.65 -5.41
CA GLU A 12 -3.13 -2.29 -5.90
C GLU A 12 -2.26 -1.44 -4.97
N GLN A 13 -2.45 -1.53 -3.64
CA GLN A 13 -1.60 -0.80 -2.70
C GLN A 13 -0.14 -1.26 -2.78
N VAL A 14 0.14 -2.56 -2.96
CA VAL A 14 1.51 -3.06 -3.18
C VAL A 14 2.13 -2.47 -4.44
N GLN A 15 1.40 -2.43 -5.56
CA GLN A 15 1.91 -1.88 -6.81
C GLN A 15 2.24 -0.39 -6.68
N ARG A 16 1.37 0.37 -6.01
CA ARG A 16 1.58 1.80 -5.76
C ARG A 16 2.74 2.05 -4.79
N GLU A 17 2.86 1.26 -3.72
CA GLU A 17 4.01 1.31 -2.80
C GLU A 17 5.33 1.13 -3.56
N LEU A 18 5.43 0.06 -4.36
CA LEU A 18 6.63 -0.25 -5.14
C LEU A 18 6.96 0.85 -6.16
N ALA A 19 5.95 1.41 -6.82
CA ALA A 19 6.15 2.52 -7.75
C ALA A 19 6.68 3.77 -7.04
N GLU A 20 6.11 4.14 -5.89
CA GLU A 20 6.57 5.29 -5.11
C GLU A 20 7.98 5.07 -4.55
N ARG A 21 8.31 3.87 -4.04
CA ARG A 21 9.69 3.54 -3.62
C ARG A 21 10.68 3.70 -4.77
N LYS A 22 10.33 3.20 -5.96
CA LYS A 22 11.14 3.37 -7.15
C LYS A 22 11.33 4.84 -7.54
N GLN A 23 10.27 5.66 -7.45
CA GLN A 23 10.38 7.09 -7.72
C GLN A 23 11.23 7.81 -6.66
N ALA A 24 11.19 7.39 -5.40
CA ALA A 24 12.09 7.91 -4.37
C ALA A 24 13.56 7.60 -4.70
N ASP A 25 13.85 6.36 -5.11
CA ASP A 25 15.20 5.93 -5.50
C ASP A 25 15.72 6.68 -6.76
N GLU A 26 14.81 7.07 -7.66
CA GLU A 26 15.12 7.79 -8.90
C GLU A 26 15.09 9.32 -8.75
N ALA A 27 14.70 9.86 -7.58
CA ALA A 27 14.53 11.29 -7.38
C ALA A 27 15.86 12.05 -7.37
N ASP A 28 15.95 13.12 -8.15
CA ASP A 28 17.15 13.96 -8.24
C ASP A 28 17.30 14.91 -7.03
N LEU A 29 16.20 15.18 -6.32
CA LEU A 29 16.14 16.18 -5.26
C LEU A 29 15.65 15.59 -3.93
N PRO A 30 16.29 15.90 -2.79
CA PRO A 30 15.87 15.38 -1.48
C PRO A 30 14.41 15.66 -1.08
N PRO A 31 13.79 16.81 -1.43
CA PRO A 31 12.37 17.02 -1.16
C PRO A 31 11.43 16.10 -1.97
N GLU A 32 11.83 15.71 -3.18
CA GLU A 32 11.07 14.82 -4.06
C GLU A 32 11.16 13.38 -3.55
N GLU A 33 12.38 12.91 -3.26
CA GLU A 33 12.65 11.63 -2.58
C GLU A 33 11.74 11.45 -1.36
N ARG A 34 11.79 12.40 -0.41
CA ARG A 34 10.96 12.37 0.81
C ARG A 34 9.46 12.40 0.54
N THR A 35 9.03 13.00 -0.56
CA THR A 35 7.62 13.02 -0.93
C THR A 35 7.18 11.62 -1.38
N HIS A 36 7.99 10.97 -2.19
CA HIS A 36 7.75 9.60 -2.65
C HIS A 36 7.85 8.58 -1.50
N GLU A 37 8.83 8.72 -0.60
CA GLU A 37 8.92 7.89 0.62
C GLU A 37 7.63 7.95 1.45
N ARG A 38 7.13 9.16 1.75
CA ARG A 38 5.88 9.32 2.51
C ARG A 38 4.66 8.73 1.81
N ARG A 39 4.64 8.72 0.48
CA ARG A 39 3.56 8.09 -0.30
C ARG A 39 3.66 6.57 -0.25
N ALA A 40 4.87 6.01 -0.33
CA ALA A 40 5.11 4.59 -0.13
C ALA A 40 4.62 4.14 1.25
N ASP A 41 5.02 4.84 2.32
CA ASP A 41 4.58 4.57 3.69
C ASP A 41 3.05 4.58 3.83
N LYS A 42 2.39 5.53 3.15
CA LYS A 42 0.92 5.60 3.11
C LYS A 42 0.31 4.37 2.46
N HIS A 43 0.87 3.89 1.35
CA HIS A 43 0.36 2.70 0.65
C HIS A 43 0.58 1.43 1.47
N GLU A 44 1.72 1.32 2.14
CA GLU A 44 1.99 0.25 3.10
C GLU A 44 0.94 0.24 4.22
N TYR A 45 0.69 1.38 4.86
CA TYR A 45 -0.33 1.51 5.91
C TYR A 45 -1.73 1.11 5.42
N LEU A 46 -2.12 1.54 4.21
CA LEU A 46 -3.41 1.18 3.64
C LEU A 46 -3.51 -0.33 3.37
N ARG A 47 -2.43 -0.96 2.90
CA ARG A 47 -2.35 -2.42 2.73
C ARG A 47 -2.56 -3.14 4.07
N GLU A 48 -1.93 -2.67 5.15
CA GLU A 48 -2.12 -3.24 6.49
C GLU A 48 -3.58 -3.14 6.96
N LYS A 49 -4.24 -2.01 6.73
CA LYS A 49 -5.67 -1.83 7.07
C LYS A 49 -6.59 -2.73 6.26
N LEU A 50 -6.30 -2.93 4.98
CA LEU A 50 -7.03 -3.90 4.18
C LEU A 50 -6.78 -5.34 4.66
N ALA A 51 -5.58 -5.66 5.16
CA ALA A 51 -5.29 -6.96 5.75
C ALA A 51 -6.02 -7.19 7.09
N GLU A 52 -6.12 -6.16 7.93
CA GLU A 52 -6.98 -6.19 9.12
C GLU A 52 -8.44 -6.45 8.73
N ARG A 53 -8.97 -5.71 7.75
CA ARG A 53 -10.33 -5.91 7.24
C ARG A 53 -10.56 -7.32 6.72
N ALA A 54 -9.66 -7.84 5.89
CA ALA A 54 -9.75 -9.20 5.34
C ALA A 54 -9.82 -10.26 6.44
N ARG A 55 -9.01 -10.12 7.51
CA ARG A 55 -9.08 -11.01 8.69
C ARG A 55 -10.43 -10.92 9.39
N SER A 56 -10.94 -9.70 9.59
CA SER A 56 -12.27 -9.52 10.20
C SER A 56 -13.40 -10.07 9.35
N GLU A 57 -13.30 -10.01 8.01
CA GLU A 57 -14.26 -10.63 7.09
C GLU A 57 -14.17 -12.17 7.15
N ASP A 58 -12.97 -12.73 7.32
CA ASP A 58 -12.77 -14.17 7.51
C ASP A 58 -13.30 -14.69 8.85
N GLU A 59 -13.16 -13.92 9.93
CA GLU A 59 -13.64 -14.30 11.26
C GLU A 59 -15.17 -14.20 11.40
N ASN A 60 -15.81 -13.30 10.65
CA ASN A 60 -17.24 -13.01 10.75
C ASN A 60 -18.11 -13.64 9.64
N GLY A 61 -17.51 -14.38 8.69
CA GLY A 61 -18.21 -14.98 7.54
C GLY A 61 -18.14 -16.49 7.52
#